data_AF-A0ABC8UPD1-F1
#
_entry.id   AF-A0ABC8UPD1-F1
#
_cell.length_a   1.000
_cell.length_b   1.000
_cell.length_c   1.000
_cell.angle_alpha   90.00
_cell.angle_beta   90.00
_cell.angle_gamma   90.00
#
_symmetry.space_group_name_H-M   'P 1'
#
loop_
_entity.id
_entity.type
_entity.pdbx_description
1 polymer ?
#
loop_
_entity_poly.entity_id
_entity_poly.type
_entity_poly.pdbx_seq_one_letter_code
_entity_poly.pdbx_strand_id
1 'polypeptide(L)'
;MTKLFSRTFVSSPDDAKINHEISEKISLLQNFLRPEHLDILPTFHNEASWLGLEKYVMTKLFSRTFVSSPDDAKINHEISEKISLLQNFLRPEHLDILPTFHNEASWLVCFQLLSMLE
;
A
#
# COMPACT_ATOMS: atom_id res chain seq x y z
N MET A 1 6.26 -11.87 -5.59
CA MET A 1 5.47 -10.70 -5.16
C MET A 1 5.97 -10.19 -3.81
N THR A 2 6.98 -9.33 -3.79
CA THR A 2 7.46 -8.59 -2.60
C THR A 2 7.15 -7.09 -2.71
N LYS A 3 6.18 -6.73 -3.58
CA LYS A 3 5.95 -5.37 -4.06
C LYS A 3 5.05 -4.51 -3.15
N LEU A 4 4.44 -5.06 -2.10
CA LEU A 4 3.63 -4.23 -1.20
C LEU A 4 4.50 -3.28 -0.37
N PHE A 5 5.73 -3.69 0.00
CA PHE A 5 6.71 -2.82 0.66
C PHE A 5 7.42 -1.83 -0.26
N SER A 6 7.27 -1.97 -1.59
CA SER A 6 7.89 -1.04 -2.54
C SER A 6 7.12 0.27 -2.70
N ARG A 7 5.93 0.40 -2.07
CA ARG A 7 5.24 1.69 -2.04
C ARG A 7 5.83 2.52 -0.89
N THR A 8 6.89 3.22 -1.25
CA THR A 8 7.62 4.22 -0.49
C THR A 8 6.67 5.20 0.22
N PHE A 9 6.31 4.92 1.48
CA PHE A 9 5.82 5.94 2.42
C PHE A 9 7.04 6.65 3.00
N VAL A 10 7.79 7.37 2.15
CA VAL A 10 8.95 8.15 2.58
C VAL A 10 8.53 9.61 2.60
N SER A 11 8.14 10.06 3.77
CA SER A 11 7.97 11.46 4.13
C SER A 11 9.18 12.00 4.88
N SER A 12 9.92 11.13 5.58
CA SER A 12 11.17 11.45 6.26
C SER A 12 12.30 10.44 5.96
N PRO A 13 13.58 10.86 6.00
CA PRO A 13 14.73 9.95 5.96
C PRO A 13 14.71 8.88 7.06
N ASP A 14 13.99 9.09 8.17
CA ASP A 14 13.82 8.08 9.21
C ASP A 14 12.79 7.00 8.81
N ASP A 15 11.74 7.34 8.05
CA ASP A 15 10.82 6.34 7.50
C ASP A 15 11.52 5.46 6.45
N ALA A 16 12.44 6.02 5.67
CA ALA A 16 13.25 5.26 4.73
C ALA A 16 14.12 4.20 5.44
N LYS A 17 14.69 4.52 6.61
CA LYS A 17 15.45 3.56 7.43
C LYS A 17 14.55 2.48 8.01
N ILE A 18 13.39 2.86 8.56
CA ILE A 18 12.42 1.91 9.13
C ILE A 18 11.92 0.95 8.05
N ASN A 19 11.60 1.46 6.86
CA ASN A 19 11.16 0.64 5.73
C ASN A 19 12.25 -0.32 5.25
N HIS A 20 13.50 0.13 5.23
CA HIS A 20 14.65 -0.71 4.90
C HIS A 20 14.83 -1.84 5.93
N GLU A 21 14.78 -1.52 7.23
CA GLU A 21 14.91 -2.48 8.32
C GLU A 21 13.78 -3.52 8.31
N ILE A 22 12.53 -3.11 8.10
CA ILE A 22 11.39 -4.04 8.02
C ILE A 22 11.55 -4.98 6.83
N SER A 23 11.92 -4.44 5.67
CA SER A 23 12.14 -5.23 4.45
C SER A 23 13.27 -6.25 4.62
N GLU A 24 14.37 -5.84 5.24
CA GLU A 24 15.50 -6.72 5.53
C GLU A 24 15.09 -7.84 6.50
N LYS A 25 14.41 -7.51 7.60
CA LYS A 25 13.97 -8.52 8.59
C LYS A 25 12.97 -9.52 7.99
N ILE A 26 12.04 -9.08 7.15
CA ILE A 26 11.12 -9.99 6.45
C ILE A 26 11.88 -10.88 5.48
N SER A 27 12.86 -10.35 4.75
CA SER A 27 13.70 -11.14 3.85
C SER A 27 14.52 -12.20 4.60
N LEU A 28 15.09 -11.83 5.76
CA LEU A 28 15.81 -12.76 6.64
C LEU A 28 14.90 -13.85 7.18
N LEU A 29 13.68 -13.51 7.63
CA LEU A 29 12.69 -14.50 8.08
C LEU A 29 12.25 -15.43 6.94
N GLN A 30 12.03 -14.90 5.74
CA GLN A 30 11.70 -15.71 4.56
C GLN A 30 12.85 -16.66 4.18
N ASN A 31 14.10 -16.22 4.32
CA ASN A 31 15.28 -17.06 4.10
C ASN A 31 15.44 -18.13 5.18
N PHE A 32 15.24 -17.77 6.45
CA PHE A 32 15.38 -18.69 7.58
C PHE A 32 14.29 -19.76 7.58
N LEU A 33 13.07 -19.37 7.23
CA LEU A 33 11.92 -20.27 7.17
C LEU A 33 11.89 -21.10 5.88
N ARG A 34 12.92 -21.05 5.02
CA ARG A 34 12.98 -21.91 3.83
C ARG A 34 12.86 -23.39 4.25
N PRO A 35 12.17 -24.21 3.43
CA PRO A 35 11.88 -25.60 3.79
C PRO A 35 13.14 -26.47 3.83
N GLU A 36 14.27 -25.99 3.32
CA GLU A 36 15.59 -26.63 3.39
C GLU A 36 16.18 -26.61 4.81
N HIS A 37 15.69 -25.73 5.69
CA HIS A 37 16.24 -25.50 7.04
C HIS A 37 15.30 -25.88 8.19
N LEU A 38 14.02 -26.17 7.91
CA LEU A 38 13.06 -26.70 8.87
C LEU A 38 12.30 -27.85 8.20
N ASP A 39 12.00 -28.94 8.94
CA ASP A 39 11.13 -30.04 8.51
C ASP A 39 9.65 -29.60 8.37
N ILE A 40 9.40 -28.46 7.73
CA ILE A 40 8.09 -27.92 7.45
C ILE A 40 7.64 -28.49 6.12
N LEU A 41 6.52 -29.20 6.14
CA LEU A 41 5.91 -29.78 4.96
C LEU A 41 5.72 -28.70 3.87
N PRO A 42 6.13 -28.94 2.60
CA PRO A 42 6.06 -27.97 1.50
C PRO A 42 4.68 -27.31 1.32
N THR A 43 3.63 -27.96 1.79
CA THR A 43 2.24 -27.47 1.78
C THR A 43 2.03 -26.18 2.58
N PHE A 44 2.87 -25.88 3.57
CA PHE A 44 2.82 -24.62 4.33
C PHE A 44 3.61 -23.48 3.66
N HIS A 45 4.39 -23.77 2.61
CA HIS A 45 5.08 -22.79 1.75
C HIS A 45 4.16 -22.28 0.64
N ASN A 46 2.98 -21.79 1.01
CA ASN A 46 2.15 -21.06 0.06
C ASN A 46 2.49 -19.56 0.14
N GLU A 47 2.35 -18.85 -0.98
CA GLU A 47 2.47 -17.38 -1.00
C GLU A 47 1.53 -16.73 0.04
N ALA A 48 0.44 -17.39 0.40
CA ALA A 48 -0.49 -16.96 1.45
C ALA A 48 0.13 -16.91 2.86
N SER A 49 1.09 -17.78 3.20
CA SER A 49 1.83 -17.73 4.47
C SER A 49 2.71 -16.48 4.54
N TRP A 50 3.34 -16.10 3.44
CA TRP A 50 4.15 -14.88 3.36
C TRP A 50 3.30 -13.61 3.38
N LEU A 51 2.15 -13.62 2.70
CA LEU A 51 1.16 -12.56 2.80
C LEU A 51 0.62 -12.43 4.24
N GLY A 52 0.43 -13.55 4.94
CA GLY A 52 0.01 -13.57 6.34
C GLY A 52 1.07 -12.97 7.29
N LEU A 53 2.34 -13.31 7.09
CA LEU A 53 3.46 -12.73 7.85
C LEU A 53 3.57 -11.22 7.62
N GLU A 54 3.52 -10.79 6.36
CA GLU A 54 3.51 -9.38 5.98
C GLU A 54 2.34 -8.64 6.64
N LYS A 55 1.12 -9.18 6.55
CA LYS A 55 -0.05 -8.62 7.21
C LYS A 55 0.15 -8.49 8.72
N TYR A 56 0.69 -9.51 9.37
CA TYR A 56 0.91 -9.50 10.82
C TYR A 56 1.90 -8.40 11.22
N VAL A 57 3.05 -8.33 10.56
CA VAL A 57 4.10 -7.32 10.82
C VAL A 57 3.55 -5.92 10.58
N MET A 58 2.89 -5.68 9.44
CA MET A 58 2.31 -4.38 9.10
C MET A 58 1.22 -3.95 10.09
N THR A 59 0.34 -4.87 10.50
CA THR A 59 -0.71 -4.57 11.49
C THR A 59 -0.12 -4.15 12.83
N LYS A 60 1.00 -4.77 13.24
CA LYS A 60 1.67 -4.44 14.51
C LYS A 60 2.45 -3.13 14.46
N LEU A 61 2.94 -2.74 13.29
CA LEU A 61 3.73 -1.53 13.09
C LEU A 61 2.89 -0.34 12.61
N PHE A 62 1.63 -0.56 12.21
CA PHE A 62 0.75 0.44 11.60
C PHE A 62 0.77 1.81 12.30
N SER A 63 0.58 1.85 13.62
CA SER A 63 0.56 3.11 14.39
C SER A 63 1.91 3.85 14.46
N ARG A 64 3.00 3.18 14.11
CA ARG A 64 4.37 3.73 14.12
C ARG A 64 4.87 4.09 12.73
N THR A 65 4.30 3.49 11.69
CA THR A 65 4.80 3.61 10.30
C THR A 65 3.82 4.31 9.37
N PHE A 66 2.54 4.44 9.74
CA PHE A 66 1.52 5.07 8.91
C PHE A 66 1.16 6.45 9.47
N VAL A 67 1.31 7.51 8.66
CA VAL A 67 1.16 8.92 9.08
C VAL A 67 1.98 9.18 10.35
N SER A 68 3.23 8.68 10.36
CA SER A 68 4.15 8.78 11.49
C SER A 68 4.58 10.23 11.73
N SER A 69 4.57 11.06 10.69
CA SER A 69 4.99 12.46 10.73
C SER A 69 3.81 13.44 10.59
N PRO A 70 3.88 14.62 11.23
CA PRO A 70 2.92 15.70 11.00
C PRO A 70 2.94 16.21 9.56
N ASP A 71 4.06 16.04 8.85
CA ASP A 71 4.18 16.41 7.43
C ASP A 71 3.34 15.48 6.54
N ASP A 72 3.24 14.18 6.87
CA ASP A 72 2.32 13.24 6.19
C ASP A 72 0.86 13.67 6.34
N ALA A 73 0.47 14.03 7.56
CA ALA A 73 -0.90 14.47 7.83
C ALA A 73 -1.23 15.73 7.04
N LYS A 74 -0.27 16.66 6.94
CA LYS A 74 -0.42 17.89 6.16
C LYS A 74 -0.53 17.61 4.67
N ILE A 75 0.35 16.78 4.11
CA ILE A 75 0.31 16.41 2.69
C ILE A 75 -1.00 15.70 2.35
N ASN A 76 -1.46 14.77 3.19
CA ASN A 76 -2.73 14.08 3.01
C ASN A 76 -3.91 15.07 3.02
N HIS A 77 -3.90 16.04 3.92
CA HIS A 77 -4.92 17.08 3.97
C HIS A 77 -4.91 17.95 2.70
N GLU A 78 -3.74 18.44 2.28
CA GLU A 78 -3.61 19.25 1.06
C GLU A 78 -4.05 18.50 -0.20
N ILE A 79 -3.74 17.20 -0.30
CA ILE A 79 -4.17 16.36 -1.42
C ILE A 79 -5.69 16.16 -1.38
N SER A 80 -6.26 15.87 -0.20
CA SER A 80 -7.70 15.70 -0.02
C SER A 80 -8.47 16.98 -0.42
N GLU A 81 -8.01 18.15 0.01
CA GLU A 81 -8.60 19.43 -0.38
C GLU A 81 -8.53 19.65 -1.90
N LYS A 82 -7.35 19.42 -2.51
CA LYS A 82 -7.19 19.58 -3.97
C LYS A 82 -8.10 18.63 -4.75
N ILE A 83 -8.18 17.37 -4.35
CA ILE A 83 -9.07 16.38 -4.98
C ILE A 83 -10.53 16.82 -4.81
N SER A 84 -10.91 17.28 -3.62
CA SER A 84 -12.27 17.73 -3.33
C SER A 84 -12.70 18.94 -4.17
N LEU A 85 -11.77 19.84 -4.47
CA LEU A 85 -12.03 20.97 -5.38
C LEU A 85 -12.13 20.51 -6.83
N LEU A 86 -11.21 19.64 -7.29
CA LEU A 86 -11.14 19.17 -8.66
C LEU A 86 -12.33 18.27 -9.04
N GLN A 87 -12.80 17.40 -8.16
CA GLN A 87 -13.90 16.46 -8.43
C GLN A 87 -15.22 17.16 -8.81
N ASN A 88 -15.41 18.43 -8.39
CA ASN A 88 -16.65 19.17 -8.67
C ASN A 88 -16.77 19.62 -10.14
N PHE A 89 -15.65 19.70 -10.87
CA PHE A 89 -15.65 20.26 -12.23
C PHE A 89 -14.84 19.45 -13.25
N LEU A 90 -14.08 18.44 -12.80
CA LEU A 90 -13.39 17.51 -13.70
C LEU A 90 -14.40 16.74 -14.54
N ARG A 91 -14.14 16.70 -15.85
CA ARG A 91 -14.83 15.84 -16.80
C ARG A 91 -13.83 14.89 -17.46
N PRO A 92 -14.27 13.74 -17.97
CA PRO A 92 -13.37 12.78 -18.62
C PRO A 92 -12.50 13.39 -19.73
N GLU A 93 -13.02 14.40 -20.44
CA GLU A 93 -12.29 15.07 -21.53
C GLU A 93 -11.11 15.90 -21.03
N HIS A 94 -11.11 16.35 -19.77
CA HIS A 94 -9.97 17.07 -19.18
C HIS A 94 -8.77 16.17 -18.90
N LEU A 95 -8.96 14.85 -18.95
CA LEU A 95 -7.94 13.83 -18.68
C LEU A 95 -7.61 12.99 -19.94
N ASP A 96 -7.95 13.49 -21.13
CA ASP A 96 -7.76 12.82 -22.41
C ASP A 96 -8.46 11.44 -22.50
N ILE A 97 -9.53 11.23 -21.74
CA ILE A 97 -10.30 9.97 -21.77
C ILE A 97 -11.24 10.01 -22.98
N LEU A 98 -10.95 9.14 -23.96
CA LEU A 98 -11.76 9.02 -25.17
C LEU A 98 -13.20 8.58 -24.85
N PRO A 99 -14.23 9.06 -25.60
CA PRO A 99 -15.63 8.68 -25.39
C PRO A 99 -15.90 7.18 -25.42
N THR A 100 -15.09 6.41 -26.16
CA THR A 100 -15.18 4.94 -26.23
C THR A 100 -14.88 4.26 -24.89
N PHE A 101 -14.18 4.95 -23.97
CA PHE A 101 -13.86 4.48 -22.63
C PHE A 101 -14.74 5.13 -21.55
N HIS A 102 -15.72 5.95 -21.94
CA HIS A 102 -16.65 6.54 -20.99
C HIS A 102 -17.56 5.44 -20.46
N ASN A 103 -17.64 5.35 -19.13
CA ASN A 103 -18.51 4.45 -18.43
C ASN A 103 -19.71 5.25 -17.92
N GLU A 104 -20.94 4.81 -18.23
CA GLU A 104 -22.17 5.45 -17.76
C GLU A 104 -22.25 5.54 -16.23
N ALA A 105 -21.63 4.58 -15.52
CA ALA A 105 -21.56 4.56 -14.07
C ALA A 105 -20.32 5.29 -13.51
N SER A 106 -19.58 6.06 -14.31
CA SER A 106 -18.38 6.83 -13.88
C SER A 106 -17.40 6.04 -13.00
N TRP A 107 -17.27 4.73 -13.22
CA TRP A 107 -16.42 3.85 -12.41
C TRP A 107 -16.76 3.83 -10.91
N LEU A 108 -18.04 4.04 -10.53
CA LEU A 108 -18.52 4.08 -9.14
C LEU A 108 -18.01 2.93 -8.26
N VAL A 109 -17.94 1.71 -8.80
CA VAL A 109 -17.40 0.54 -8.07
C VAL A 109 -15.92 0.74 -7.70
N CYS A 110 -15.14 1.34 -8.59
CA CYS A 110 -13.74 1.65 -8.31
C CYS A 110 -13.62 2.71 -7.21
N PHE A 111 -14.49 3.73 -7.21
CA PHE A 111 -14.54 4.74 -6.15
C PHE A 111 -14.90 4.12 -4.79
N GLN A 112 -15.90 3.24 -4.76
CA GLN A 112 -16.27 2.54 -3.53
C GLN A 112 -15.12 1.69 -2.98
N LEU A 113 -14.45 0.92 -3.84
CA LEU A 113 -13.29 0.12 -3.45
C LEU A 113 -12.12 1.00 -2.98
N LEU A 114 -11.92 2.17 -3.59
CA LEU A 114 -10.90 3.12 -3.16
C LEU A 114 -11.21 3.73 -1.79
N SER A 115 -12.47 4.07 -1.52
CA SER A 115 -12.90 4.61 -0.22
C SER A 115 -12.79 3.61 0.94
N MET A 116 -12.73 2.31 0.65
CA MET A 116 -12.50 1.28 1.67
C MET A 116 -11.04 1.21 2.15
N LEU A 117 -10.14 1.97 1.52
CA LEU A 117 -8.73 2.05 1.90
C LEU A 117 -8.41 3.19 2.87
N GLU A 118 -9.35 4.12 3.08
CA GLU A 118 -9.31 5.15 4.15
C GLU A 118 -9.75 4.56 5.49
#